data_AF-A0A524GDH5-F1
#
_entry.id   AF-A0A524GDH5-F1
#
_cell.length_a   1.000
_cell.length_b   1.000
_cell.length_c   1.000
_cell.angle_alpha   90.00
_cell.angle_beta   90.00
_cell.angle_gamma   90.00
#
_symmetry.space_group_name_H-M   'P 1'
#
loop_
_entity.id
_entity.type
_entity.pdbx_description
1 polymer ?
#
loop_
_entity_poly.entity_id
_entity_poly.type
_entity_poly.pdbx_seq_one_letter_code
_entity_poly.pdbx_strand_id
1 'polypeptide(L)'
;MSDTKKILVPVDFSANSDKLVNYAAAYAAKFPASLSLLNVIENPLAYEGLVSAKFNEEMKAAMESKMNKLIDEHEDKCDISE
;
A
#
# COMPACT_ATOMS: atom_id res chain seq x y z
N MET A 1 0.54 10.42 -27.42
CA MET A 1 0.43 9.49 -26.29
C MET A 1 0.81 10.26 -25.05
N SER A 2 -0.14 10.53 -24.16
CA SER A 2 0.16 11.12 -22.85
C SER A 2 0.61 9.99 -21.93
N ASP A 3 1.90 9.95 -21.60
CA ASP A 3 2.47 8.97 -20.68
C ASP A 3 1.92 9.20 -19.26
N THR A 4 0.85 8.49 -18.89
CA THR A 4 0.35 8.46 -17.51
C THR A 4 1.47 8.00 -16.59
N LYS A 5 1.83 8.83 -15.60
CA LYS A 5 2.89 8.48 -14.64
C LYS A 5 2.36 7.42 -13.67
N LYS A 6 3.18 6.46 -13.29
CA LYS A 6 2.84 5.47 -12.26
C LYS A 6 3.73 5.69 -11.06
N ILE A 7 3.14 5.87 -9.88
CA ILE A 7 3.83 6.18 -8.63
C ILE A 7 3.68 4.98 -7.70
N LEU A 8 4.79 4.36 -7.31
CA LEU A 8 4.81 3.33 -6.28
C LEU A 8 5.05 3.99 -4.92
N VAL A 9 4.18 3.72 -3.95
CA VAL A 9 4.28 4.28 -2.59
C VAL A 9 4.44 3.12 -1.60
N PRO A 10 5.62 2.96 -0.99
CA PRO A 10 5.81 2.00 0.09
C PRO A 10 5.02 2.42 1.33
N VAL A 11 4.33 1.48 1.97
CA VAL A 11 3.57 1.70 3.19
C VAL A 11 3.94 0.66 4.25
N ASP A 12 4.32 1.14 5.43
CA ASP A 12 4.59 0.35 6.63
C ASP A 12 3.56 0.61 7.75
N PHE A 13 2.49 1.36 7.43
CA PHE A 13 1.44 1.84 8.34
C PHE A 13 1.95 2.72 9.48
N SER A 14 3.12 3.34 9.31
CA SER A 14 3.58 4.39 10.20
C SER A 14 2.87 5.72 9.87
N ALA A 15 2.82 6.62 10.84
CA ALA A 15 2.33 7.98 10.60
C ALA A 15 3.10 8.74 9.50
N ASN A 16 4.33 8.30 9.19
CA ASN A 16 5.11 8.86 8.09
C ASN A 16 4.66 8.31 6.73
N SER A 17 4.41 7.00 6.62
CA SER A 17 3.84 6.44 5.40
C SER A 17 2.45 7.01 5.12
N ASP A 18 1.62 7.26 6.14
CA ASP A 18 0.30 7.86 5.96
C ASP A 18 0.39 9.26 5.34
N LYS A 19 1.33 10.09 5.80
CA LYS A 19 1.59 11.42 5.21
C LYS A 19 2.09 11.32 3.77
N LEU A 20 2.92 10.31 3.47
CA LEU A 20 3.43 10.06 2.13
C LEU A 20 2.29 9.70 1.16
N VAL A 21 1.38 8.82 1.57
CA VAL A 21 0.18 8.44 0.79
C VAL A 21 -0.67 9.67 0.49
N ASN A 22 -0.96 10.49 1.51
CA ASN A 22 -1.70 11.74 1.34
C ASN A 22 -1.06 12.68 0.32
N TYR A 23 0.27 12.86 0.41
CA TYR A 23 1.01 13.71 -0.52
C TYR A 23 1.02 13.14 -1.95
N ALA A 24 1.24 11.84 -2.09
CA ALA A 24 1.28 11.16 -3.38
C ALA A 24 -0.10 11.18 -4.07
N ALA A 25 -1.19 10.98 -3.33
CA ALA A 25 -2.56 11.12 -3.84
C ALA A 25 -2.84 12.55 -4.32
N ALA A 26 -2.47 13.58 -3.54
CA ALA A 26 -2.61 14.98 -3.95
C ALA A 26 -1.76 15.31 -5.19
N TYR A 27 -0.58 14.71 -5.31
CA TYR A 27 0.26 14.85 -6.49
C TYR A 27 -0.37 14.19 -7.72
N ALA A 28 -0.88 12.96 -7.61
CA ALA A 28 -1.54 12.22 -8.69
C ALA A 28 -2.86 12.85 -9.14
N ALA A 29 -3.59 13.50 -8.24
CA ALA A 29 -4.76 14.30 -8.59
C ALA A 29 -4.40 15.51 -9.48
N LYS A 30 -3.23 16.12 -9.24
CA LYS A 30 -2.76 17.30 -9.97
C LYS A 30 -2.06 16.97 -11.29
N PHE A 31 -1.35 15.85 -11.32
CA PHE A 31 -0.61 15.38 -12.49
C PHE A 31 -1.12 13.99 -12.84
N PRO A 32 -1.76 13.77 -14.01
CA PRO A 32 -2.47 12.54 -14.35
C PRO A 32 -1.55 11.32 -14.19
N ALA A 33 -1.64 10.70 -13.03
CA ALA A 33 -0.81 9.62 -12.57
C ALA A 33 -1.66 8.64 -11.78
N SER A 34 -1.27 7.37 -11.80
CA SER A 34 -1.86 6.34 -10.95
C SER A 34 -0.94 6.08 -9.75
N LEU A 35 -1.54 5.73 -8.61
CA LEU A 35 -0.81 5.26 -7.43
C LEU A 35 -0.91 3.75 -7.30
N SER A 36 0.19 3.11 -6.95
CA SER A 36 0.20 1.74 -6.43
C SER A 36 0.81 1.76 -5.03
N LEU A 37 0.11 1.21 -4.06
CA LEU A 37 0.59 1.12 -2.68
C LEU A 37 1.25 -0.24 -2.44
N LEU A 38 2.43 -0.27 -1.82
CA LEU A 38 3.15 -1.51 -1.55
C LEU A 38 3.40 -1.69 -0.06
N ASN A 39 2.79 -2.70 0.55
CA ASN A 39 3.16 -3.17 1.89
C ASN A 39 4.08 -4.40 1.79
N VAL A 40 5.15 -4.39 2.58
CA VAL A 40 6.04 -5.55 2.73
C VAL A 40 5.80 -6.16 4.11
N ILE A 41 5.43 -7.44 4.12
CA ILE A 41 5.24 -8.19 5.35
C ILE A 41 6.54 -8.92 5.67
N GLU A 42 7.28 -8.40 6.64
CA GLU A 42 8.50 -9.05 7.12
C GLU A 42 8.14 -10.21 8.07
N ASN A 43 8.57 -11.42 7.72
CA ASN A 43 8.45 -12.57 8.59
C ASN A 43 9.82 -13.22 8.84
N PRO A 44 10.58 -12.76 9.86
CA PRO A 44 11.89 -13.33 10.18
C PRO A 44 11.81 -14.81 10.58
N LEU A 45 10.69 -15.22 11.20
CA LEU A 45 10.48 -16.61 11.63
C LEU A 45 10.12 -17.54 10.46
N ALA A 46 9.65 -17.01 9.33
CA ALA A 46 9.44 -17.81 8.11
C ALA A 46 10.77 -18.32 7.52
N TYR A 47 11.86 -17.54 7.65
CA TYR A 47 13.19 -17.98 7.23
C TYR A 47 13.70 -19.17 8.05
N GLU A 48 13.25 -19.31 9.29
CA GLU A 48 13.61 -20.41 10.19
C GLU A 48 12.61 -21.58 10.12
N GLY A 49 11.57 -21.49 9.28
CA GLY A 49 10.53 -22.52 9.16
C GLY A 49 9.64 -22.66 10.40
N LEU A 50 9.67 -21.69 11.32
CA LEU A 50 8.97 -21.74 12.61
C LEU A 50 7.53 -21.20 12.52
N VAL A 51 7.11 -20.73 11.35
CA VAL A 51 5.79 -20.14 11.15
C VAL A 51 4.91 -21.05 10.32
N SER A 52 3.72 -21.34 10.85
CA SER A 52 2.69 -22.07 10.11
C SER A 52 2.15 -21.24 8.95
N ALA A 53 1.78 -21.90 7.85
CA ALA A 53 1.09 -21.25 6.72
C ALA A 53 -0.15 -20.45 7.19
N LYS A 54 -0.87 -20.97 8.19
CA LYS A 54 -2.05 -20.30 8.78
C LYS A 54 -1.72 -18.92 9.36
N PHE A 55 -0.59 -18.79 10.06
CA PHE A 55 -0.16 -17.50 10.62
C PHE A 55 0.23 -16.51 9.51
N ASN A 56 0.85 -16.98 8.43
CA ASN A 56 1.15 -16.13 7.27
C ASN A 56 -0.12 -15.58 6.61
N GLU A 57 -1.14 -16.42 6.43
CA GLU A 57 -2.43 -16.01 5.86
C GLU A 57 -3.17 -15.02 6.77
N GLU A 58 -3.21 -15.26 8.09
CA GLU A 58 -3.82 -14.34 9.05
C GLU A 58 -3.13 -12.97 9.04
N MET A 59 -1.79 -12.96 8.98
CA MET A 59 -1.01 -11.73 8.89
C MET A 59 -1.26 -11.00 7.56
N LYS A 60 -1.33 -11.73 6.44
CA LYS A 60 -1.64 -11.18 5.12
C LYS A 60 -3.02 -10.53 5.10
N ALA A 61 -4.05 -11.23 5.58
CA ALA A 61 -5.42 -10.72 5.65
C ALA A 61 -5.53 -9.45 6.51
N ALA A 62 -4.80 -9.40 7.65
CA ALA A 62 -4.77 -8.22 8.49
C ALA A 62 -4.13 -7.01 7.79
N MET A 63 -3.08 -7.22 6.99
CA MET A 63 -2.45 -6.15 6.22
C MET A 63 -3.31 -5.73 5.02
N GLU A 64 -3.93 -6.66 4.29
CA GLU A 64 -4.89 -6.36 3.22
C GLU A 64 -6.05 -5.50 3.74
N SER A 65 -6.59 -5.79 4.92
CA SER A 65 -7.64 -4.97 5.53
C SER A 65 -7.18 -3.52 5.80
N LYS A 66 -5.91 -3.32 6.18
CA LYS A 66 -5.35 -1.97 6.35
C LYS A 66 -5.11 -1.28 5.02
N MET A 67 -4.66 -2.03 4.01
CA MET A 67 -4.47 -1.52 2.65
C MET A 67 -5.77 -1.02 2.04
N ASN A 68 -6.83 -1.83 2.11
CA ASN A 68 -8.16 -1.46 1.62
C ASN A 68 -8.66 -0.18 2.29
N LYS A 69 -8.44 -0.03 3.61
CA LYS A 69 -8.80 1.20 4.30
C LYS A 69 -8.03 2.43 3.78
N LEU A 70 -6.73 2.29 3.51
CA LEU A 70 -5.92 3.38 2.94
C LEU A 70 -6.38 3.75 1.52
N ILE A 71 -6.78 2.75 0.73
CA ILE A 71 -7.34 2.92 -0.62
C ILE A 71 -8.66 3.67 -0.54
N ASP A 72 -9.62 3.21 0.27
CA ASP A 72 -10.94 3.80 0.44
C ASP A 72 -10.85 5.28 0.86
N GLU A 73 -9.89 5.65 1.70
CA GLU A 73 -9.66 7.04 2.14
C GLU A 73 -9.15 7.98 1.02
N HIS A 74 -8.71 7.44 -0.12
CA HIS A 74 -8.06 8.17 -1.21
C HIS A 74 -8.63 7.91 -2.61
N GLU A 75 -9.54 6.96 -2.78
CA GLU A 75 -10.14 6.58 -4.07
C GLU A 75 -10.81 7.75 -4.79
N ASP A 76 -11.47 8.65 -4.05
CA ASP A 76 -12.11 9.86 -4.60
C ASP A 76 -11.12 10.87 -5.22
N LYS A 77 -9.82 10.75 -4.91
CA LYS A 77 -8.79 11.75 -5.27
C LYS A 77 -7.95 11.34 -6.48
N CYS A 78 -7.74 10.04 -6.68
CA CYS A 78 -6.90 9.51 -7.76
C CYS A 78 -7.14 8.02 -7.98
N ASP A 79 -6.77 7.53 -9.17
CA ASP A 79 -6.72 6.10 -9.46
C ASP A 79 -5.64 5.43 -8.61
N ILE A 80 -6.05 4.54 -7.70
CA ILE A 80 -5.19 3.88 -6.71
C ILE A 80 -5.45 2.37 -6.68
N SER A 81 -4.39 1.58 -6.63
CA SER A 81 -4.46 0.11 -6.47
C SER A 81 -3.51 -0.38 -5.38
N GLU A 82 -3.78 -1.57 -4.83
CA GLU A 82 -2.77 -2.36 -4.10
C GLU A 82 -1.77 -3.04 -5.05
#